data_AF-A0A7S2WAT1-F1
#
_entry.id   AF-A0A7S2WAT1-F1
#
_cell.length_a   1.000
_cell.length_b   1.000
_cell.length_c   1.000
_cell.angle_alpha   90.00
_cell.angle_beta   90.00
_cell.angle_gamma   90.00
#
_symmetry.space_group_name_H-M   'P 1'
#
loop_
_entity.id
_entity.type
_entity.pdbx_description
1 polymer ?
#
loop_
_entity_poly.entity_id
_entity_poly.type
_entity_poly.pdbx_seq_one_letter_code
_entity_poly.pdbx_strand_id
1 'polypeptide(L)'
;ASGTSAVASTALGTAQGLAQAHSIRRLSNQTKMHLTDVLGLPFNASERLLARPASPRALWMGPPAINGVWATPHKHSLIHLAMERARTGVAWKQHFAKDERCRVPSNCSNFAVGPFKEHPVEAAAARHRCAPSFVIPGTQKGASTFLFHALSRHPQVVPPLRGAHGYKEAGAYVLRNCRRNNYQLGNRLHRFPFIEAEDPFVTGDGTVHYMLSCQDIPRELVRDNPYIKVIFALRDPVSRMWSDYRFGSGWYKSKNLGFNQVVDGTLPDFRRCFDRFLNSSQSIEAGISQFYTVRCVTQVQDSHNLIKKSLYIFQVKHWLNVLGHHRIRVVTTEDLKLNQKEVLRSVLEFIGLCPFKFGNLGKDNVTPFRVAGEHRINRASFEKLQAFFRPYNRALYEEVGRDLGWEMTKWESFH
;
A
#
# COMPACT_ATOMS: atom_id res chain seq x y z
N ALA A 1 -56.93 34.05 5.09
CA ALA A 1 -56.67 35.06 4.05
C ALA A 1 -55.46 34.60 3.24
N SER A 2 -55.68 34.48 1.93
CA SER A 2 -54.76 34.15 0.86
C SER A 2 -53.54 35.09 0.77
N GLY A 3 -52.40 34.58 0.27
CA GLY A 3 -51.28 35.42 -0.16
C GLY A 3 -50.09 34.62 -0.66
N THR A 4 -49.92 34.60 -1.97
CA THR A 4 -49.03 33.79 -2.81
C THR A 4 -47.59 34.32 -2.99
N SER A 5 -46.73 33.47 -3.58
CA SER A 5 -45.45 33.74 -4.31
C SER A 5 -44.17 33.69 -3.46
N ALA A 6 -43.01 33.20 -3.92
CA ALA A 6 -42.58 32.47 -5.11
C ALA A 6 -41.16 31.92 -4.85
N VAL A 7 -40.75 30.99 -5.70
CA VAL A 7 -39.50 30.21 -5.77
C VAL A 7 -38.23 31.09 -5.87
N ALA A 8 -37.14 30.68 -5.22
CA ALA A 8 -35.76 30.79 -5.75
C ALA A 8 -34.75 29.92 -4.96
N SER A 9 -34.00 29.10 -5.70
CA SER A 9 -32.78 28.41 -5.29
C SER A 9 -31.60 29.37 -5.10
N THR A 10 -30.70 29.11 -4.14
CA THR A 10 -29.23 29.10 -4.34
C THR A 10 -28.46 28.69 -3.08
N ALA A 11 -27.19 28.32 -3.29
CA ALA A 11 -26.26 27.63 -2.43
C ALA A 11 -25.73 28.43 -1.22
N LEU A 12 -25.15 27.71 -0.23
CA LEU A 12 -23.82 27.92 0.41
C LEU A 12 -23.79 27.62 1.92
N GLY A 13 -22.75 26.88 2.34
CA GLY A 13 -22.15 26.92 3.67
C GLY A 13 -22.86 26.11 4.77
N THR A 14 -22.19 25.41 5.69
CA THR A 14 -20.84 25.59 6.19
C THR A 14 -20.32 24.30 6.81
N ALA A 15 -19.05 24.03 6.54
CA ALA A 15 -18.23 23.07 7.26
C ALA A 15 -17.76 23.72 8.57
N GLN A 16 -17.99 23.08 9.72
CA GLN A 16 -17.24 23.33 10.95
C GLN A 16 -17.48 22.18 11.92
N GLY A 17 -16.40 21.60 12.42
CA GLY A 17 -16.44 20.60 13.48
C GLY A 17 -15.44 19.47 13.28
N LEU A 18 -14.17 19.74 13.60
CA LEU A 18 -13.30 18.87 14.42
C LEU A 18 -11.86 19.41 14.36
N ALA A 19 -11.58 20.35 15.26
CA ALA A 19 -10.23 20.70 15.67
C ALA A 19 -10.12 20.40 17.17
N GLN A 20 -9.20 19.49 17.52
CA GLN A 20 -8.45 19.35 18.79
C GLN A 20 -8.04 17.87 18.94
N ALA A 21 -6.83 17.47 19.31
CA ALA A 21 -5.49 18.05 19.29
C ALA A 21 -4.58 16.85 19.64
N HIS A 22 -3.48 16.63 18.93
CA HIS A 22 -2.23 16.16 19.55
C HIS A 22 -1.07 16.52 18.63
N SER A 23 -0.09 17.16 19.25
CA SER A 23 1.05 17.84 18.65
C SER A 23 2.02 16.87 17.96
N ILE A 24 2.22 17.10 16.66
CA ILE A 24 3.47 16.78 15.98
C ILE A 24 3.91 18.08 15.33
N ARG A 25 5.15 18.48 15.64
CA ARG A 25 5.82 19.71 15.16
C ARG A 25 5.50 19.97 13.68
N ARG A 26 5.12 21.22 13.39
CA ARG A 26 5.01 21.80 12.06
C ARG A 26 6.27 21.47 11.25
N LEU A 27 6.18 20.52 10.32
CA LEU A 27 7.06 20.50 9.16
C LEU A 27 6.50 21.54 8.20
N SER A 28 7.28 22.60 8.02
CA SER A 28 6.98 23.82 7.28
C SER A 28 6.54 23.54 5.85
N ASN A 29 5.62 24.40 5.38
CA ASN A 29 5.28 24.62 3.97
C ASN A 29 6.51 24.45 3.06
N GLN A 30 6.52 23.39 2.24
CA GLN A 30 7.39 23.32 1.08
C GLN A 30 6.56 23.06 -0.16
N THR A 31 6.73 24.00 -1.08
CA THR A 31 6.15 24.10 -2.42
C THR A 31 6.49 22.84 -3.22
N LYS A 32 5.45 22.15 -3.71
CA LYS A 32 5.60 20.99 -4.62
C LYS A 32 6.15 21.49 -5.97
N MET A 33 7.18 20.85 -6.50
CA MET A 33 7.72 21.14 -7.84
C MET A 33 7.75 19.87 -8.70
N HIS A 34 7.47 20.01 -10.00
CA HIS A 34 7.36 18.90 -10.94
C HIS A 34 8.71 18.66 -11.66
N LEU A 35 9.06 17.38 -11.85
CA LEU A 35 10.31 16.95 -12.51
C LEU A 35 10.39 17.28 -14.02
N THR A 36 9.30 17.80 -14.61
CA THR A 36 9.28 18.31 -15.98
C THR A 36 10.30 19.43 -16.19
N ASP A 37 10.73 20.10 -15.11
CA ASP A 37 11.68 21.22 -15.15
C ASP A 37 13.16 20.78 -15.12
N VAL A 38 13.44 19.49 -14.90
CA VAL A 38 14.80 18.91 -14.85
C VAL A 38 15.18 18.25 -16.18
N LEU A 39 14.20 17.74 -16.93
CA LEU A 39 14.42 17.14 -18.25
C LEU A 39 14.51 18.19 -19.37
N GLY A 40 15.28 19.25 -19.16
CA GLY A 40 15.73 20.10 -20.26
C GLY A 40 16.59 19.28 -21.20
N LEU A 41 15.96 18.47 -22.05
CA LEU A 41 16.56 17.78 -23.17
C LEU A 41 16.86 18.87 -24.21
N PRO A 42 18.13 19.22 -24.46
CA PRO A 42 18.44 19.98 -25.65
C PRO A 42 18.52 18.95 -26.78
N PHE A 43 17.42 18.76 -27.51
CA PHE A 43 17.55 18.28 -28.89
C PHE A 43 17.71 19.51 -29.78
N ASN A 44 18.94 19.67 -30.25
CA ASN A 44 19.48 20.64 -31.21
C ASN A 44 19.82 22.06 -30.75
N ALA A 45 21.14 22.29 -30.80
CA ALA A 45 21.88 23.42 -31.37
C ALA A 45 21.31 24.84 -31.28
N SER A 46 22.16 25.71 -30.71
CA SER A 46 22.18 27.16 -30.91
C SER A 46 21.08 27.95 -30.22
N GLU A 47 21.34 28.42 -28.99
CA GLU A 47 21.32 29.85 -28.65
C GLU A 47 21.56 30.08 -27.15
N ARG A 48 22.53 30.94 -26.84
CA ARG A 48 22.72 31.56 -25.53
C ARG A 48 21.63 32.59 -25.32
N LEU A 49 20.85 32.52 -24.23
CA LEU A 49 20.17 33.69 -23.65
C LEU A 49 20.11 33.59 -22.12
N LEU A 50 21.11 34.24 -21.51
CA LEU A 50 21.09 35.10 -20.32
C LEU A 50 20.06 34.87 -19.19
N ALA A 51 20.62 34.61 -18.00
CA ALA A 51 20.35 35.25 -16.70
C ALA A 51 18.96 35.11 -16.03
N ARG A 52 18.90 34.21 -15.04
CA ARG A 52 18.36 34.44 -13.68
C ARG A 52 19.08 33.50 -12.72
N PRO A 53 19.38 33.87 -11.45
CA PRO A 53 19.84 32.89 -10.47
C PRO A 53 18.66 31.95 -10.24
N ALA A 54 18.70 30.78 -10.88
CA ALA A 54 17.69 29.76 -10.67
C ALA A 54 17.70 29.43 -9.18
N SER A 55 16.63 29.79 -8.50
CA SER A 55 16.30 29.29 -7.17
C SER A 55 16.64 27.80 -7.11
N PRO A 56 17.27 27.31 -6.03
CA PRO A 56 17.75 25.93 -5.96
C PRO A 56 16.58 24.99 -6.26
N ARG A 57 16.67 24.34 -7.43
CA ARG A 57 15.67 23.38 -7.91
C ARG A 57 15.89 22.11 -7.11
N ALA A 58 15.11 21.94 -6.05
CA ALA A 58 15.21 20.78 -5.17
C ALA A 58 14.70 19.53 -5.89
N LEU A 59 15.57 18.56 -6.11
CA LEU A 59 15.18 17.19 -6.39
C LEU A 59 14.65 16.58 -5.08
N TRP A 60 13.34 16.38 -4.99
CA TRP A 60 12.74 15.78 -3.81
C TRP A 60 12.79 14.26 -3.89
N MET A 61 13.72 13.65 -3.15
CA MET A 61 13.83 12.19 -2.99
C MET A 61 12.91 11.65 -1.88
N GLY A 62 11.90 12.40 -1.45
CA GLY A 62 11.17 12.11 -0.23
C GLY A 62 11.86 12.68 1.03
N PRO A 63 11.28 12.47 2.22
CA PRO A 63 11.98 12.70 3.48
C PRO A 63 13.27 11.87 3.53
N PRO A 64 14.27 12.20 4.38
CA PRO A 64 15.37 11.28 4.68
C PRO A 64 14.82 9.87 4.93
N ALA A 65 15.57 8.82 4.57
CA ALA A 65 15.29 7.49 5.10
C ALA A 65 15.10 7.65 6.61
N ILE A 66 14.22 6.87 7.24
CA ILE A 66 13.78 7.20 8.60
C ILE A 66 14.93 7.18 9.63
N ASN A 67 16.06 6.57 9.27
CA ASN A 67 17.33 6.60 10.02
C ASN A 67 18.20 7.87 9.77
N GLY A 68 17.74 8.81 8.95
CA GLY A 68 18.43 10.03 8.54
C GLY A 68 19.46 9.87 7.40
N VAL A 69 19.60 8.68 6.80
CA VAL A 69 20.74 8.36 5.92
C VAL A 69 20.32 7.55 4.69
N TRP A 70 20.67 8.06 3.52
CA TRP A 70 20.46 7.41 2.23
C TRP A 70 21.76 6.77 1.70
N ALA A 71 21.65 5.78 0.80
CA ALA A 71 22.79 5.18 0.09
C ALA A 71 23.30 6.10 -1.04
N THR A 72 24.59 6.38 -1.17
CA THR A 72 25.11 7.36 -2.17
C THR A 72 24.65 7.05 -3.60
N PRO A 73 24.01 8.00 -4.33
CA PRO A 73 23.58 7.79 -5.73
C PRO A 73 24.77 7.54 -6.66
N HIS A 74 24.52 6.96 -7.82
CA HIS A 74 25.58 6.73 -8.81
C HIS A 74 26.15 8.06 -9.32
N LYS A 75 27.49 8.18 -9.45
CA LYS A 75 28.18 9.44 -9.81
C LYS A 75 27.73 10.10 -11.13
N HIS A 76 27.06 9.35 -12.01
CA HIS A 76 26.58 9.82 -13.29
C HIS A 76 25.05 9.93 -13.36
N SER A 77 24.31 9.62 -12.28
CA SER A 77 22.86 9.75 -12.27
C SER A 77 22.44 11.22 -12.14
N LEU A 78 21.25 11.54 -12.66
CA LEU A 78 20.64 12.85 -12.52
C LEU A 78 20.44 13.24 -11.06
N ILE A 79 20.22 12.24 -10.19
CA ILE A 79 20.15 12.45 -8.75
C ILE A 79 21.46 13.04 -8.23
N HIS A 80 22.58 12.39 -8.55
CA HIS A 80 23.90 12.85 -8.13
C HIS A 80 24.23 14.25 -8.65
N LEU A 81 24.07 14.47 -9.97
CA LEU A 81 24.37 15.75 -10.62
C LEU A 81 23.51 16.90 -10.07
N ALA A 82 22.22 16.66 -9.85
CA ALA A 82 21.33 17.65 -9.26
C ALA A 82 21.76 18.03 -7.84
N MET A 83 22.24 17.05 -7.06
CA MET A 83 22.64 17.26 -5.68
C MET A 83 23.98 17.96 -5.53
N GLU A 84 24.99 17.62 -6.34
CA GLU A 84 26.26 18.35 -6.40
C GLU A 84 26.01 19.83 -6.70
N ARG A 85 25.13 20.10 -7.66
CA ARG A 85 24.75 21.46 -8.06
C ARG A 85 23.99 22.21 -6.96
N ALA A 86 23.16 21.52 -6.20
CA ALA A 86 22.29 22.13 -5.19
C ALA A 86 22.92 22.29 -3.79
N ARG A 87 24.16 21.82 -3.55
CA ARG A 87 24.90 21.98 -2.27
C ARG A 87 24.07 21.61 -1.02
N THR A 88 23.29 20.54 -1.12
CA THR A 88 22.13 20.28 -0.23
C THR A 88 22.43 19.89 1.23
N GLY A 89 23.70 19.77 1.63
CA GLY A 89 24.06 19.39 3.02
C GLY A 89 23.52 18.04 3.48
N VAL A 90 23.01 17.20 2.57
CA VAL A 90 22.46 15.87 2.88
C VAL A 90 23.60 14.96 3.32
N ALA A 91 23.47 14.37 4.52
CA ALA A 91 24.43 13.42 5.05
C ALA A 91 24.28 12.05 4.37
N TRP A 92 25.21 11.76 3.47
CA TRP A 92 25.37 10.44 2.88
C TRP A 92 26.28 9.59 3.75
N LYS A 93 25.91 8.33 3.97
CA LYS A 93 26.91 7.32 4.29
C LYS A 93 27.01 6.42 3.09
N GLN A 94 28.25 6.18 2.67
CA GLN A 94 28.58 4.97 1.97
C GLN A 94 28.29 3.81 2.92
N HIS A 95 27.03 3.38 2.95
CA HIS A 95 26.68 2.07 3.42
C HIS A 95 27.16 1.10 2.35
N PHE A 96 28.48 0.96 2.25
CA PHE A 96 28.99 -0.38 2.08
C PHE A 96 28.39 -1.15 3.25
N ALA A 97 27.50 -2.10 2.97
CA ALA A 97 27.54 -3.29 3.80
C ALA A 97 29.04 -3.61 3.95
N LYS A 98 29.52 -4.00 5.12
CA LYS A 98 30.93 -4.41 5.29
C LYS A 98 31.38 -5.51 4.28
N ASP A 99 30.45 -5.97 3.46
CA ASP A 99 30.59 -6.79 2.29
C ASP A 99 30.41 -5.96 0.99
N GLU A 100 31.52 -5.66 0.29
CA GLU A 100 31.53 -4.98 -1.03
C GLU A 100 30.74 -5.73 -2.13
N ARG A 101 30.26 -6.94 -1.83
CA ARG A 101 29.55 -7.83 -2.75
C ARG A 101 28.04 -7.58 -2.82
N CYS A 102 27.45 -6.82 -1.89
CA CYS A 102 26.00 -6.61 -1.92
C CYS A 102 25.61 -5.40 -2.80
N ARG A 103 25.02 -5.69 -3.97
CA ARG A 103 24.41 -4.70 -4.85
C ARG A 103 22.90 -4.91 -4.90
N VAL A 104 22.13 -3.83 -4.93
CA VAL A 104 20.71 -3.92 -5.29
C VAL A 104 20.64 -4.51 -6.70
N PRO A 105 19.76 -5.50 -6.96
CA PRO A 105 19.56 -6.01 -8.30
C PRO A 105 19.24 -4.85 -9.25
N SER A 106 19.88 -4.82 -10.41
CA SER A 106 19.58 -3.88 -11.50
C SER A 106 18.23 -4.17 -12.18
N ASN A 107 17.27 -4.72 -11.44
CA ASN A 107 15.92 -5.09 -11.90
C ASN A 107 15.04 -3.84 -12.08
N CYS A 108 15.66 -2.72 -12.42
CA CYS A 108 14.98 -1.52 -12.86
C CYS A 108 14.27 -1.84 -14.17
N SER A 109 12.94 -1.80 -14.11
CA SER A 109 12.09 -1.81 -15.28
C SER A 109 11.31 -0.52 -15.32
N ASN A 110 10.98 -0.06 -16.52
CA ASN A 110 10.43 1.25 -16.76
C ASN A 110 8.90 1.23 -16.76
N PHE A 111 8.29 2.31 -16.29
CA PHE A 111 6.83 2.45 -16.34
C PHE A 111 6.31 2.24 -17.78
N ALA A 112 5.39 1.31 -17.95
CA ALA A 112 4.76 1.04 -19.24
C ALA A 112 3.62 2.04 -19.49
N VAL A 113 4.01 3.28 -19.74
CA VAL A 113 3.10 4.33 -20.19
C VAL A 113 2.74 4.10 -21.65
N GLY A 114 1.44 4.00 -21.96
CA GLY A 114 0.96 3.86 -23.34
C GLY A 114 1.30 5.09 -24.19
N PRO A 115 0.96 5.11 -25.50
CA PRO A 115 1.19 6.29 -26.34
C PRO A 115 0.31 7.44 -25.86
N PHE A 116 0.84 8.27 -24.97
CA PHE A 116 0.20 9.51 -24.58
C PHE A 116 0.50 10.56 -25.64
N LYS A 117 -0.34 10.63 -26.68
CA LYS A 117 -0.27 11.74 -27.66
C LYS A 117 -0.36 13.11 -26.98
N GLU A 118 -0.94 13.17 -25.78
CA GLU A 118 -1.15 14.40 -24.99
C GLU A 118 -0.06 14.64 -23.91
N HIS A 119 0.84 13.68 -23.63
CA HIS A 119 1.83 13.77 -22.54
C HIS A 119 3.22 13.24 -22.96
N PRO A 120 3.90 13.89 -23.93
CA PRO A 120 5.19 13.44 -24.46
C PRO A 120 6.32 13.48 -23.41
N VAL A 121 6.26 14.39 -22.45
CA VAL A 121 7.29 14.53 -21.40
C VAL A 121 7.21 13.37 -20.42
N GLU A 122 6.02 12.98 -19.97
CA GLU A 122 5.79 11.81 -19.12
C GLU A 122 6.18 10.52 -19.84
N ALA A 123 5.87 10.42 -21.13
CA ALA A 123 6.28 9.29 -21.96
C ALA A 123 7.80 9.16 -22.07
N ALA A 124 8.51 10.28 -22.26
CA ALA A 124 9.97 10.29 -22.24
C ALA A 124 10.53 9.97 -20.85
N ALA A 125 10.00 10.58 -19.81
CA ALA A 125 10.44 10.36 -18.42
C ALA A 125 10.28 8.90 -17.98
N ALA A 126 9.23 8.21 -18.42
CA ALA A 126 9.02 6.81 -18.09
C ALA A 126 10.14 5.90 -18.58
N ARG A 127 10.74 6.19 -19.75
CA ARG A 127 11.83 5.40 -20.36
C ARG A 127 13.13 5.42 -19.57
N HIS A 128 13.27 6.35 -18.63
CA HIS A 128 14.49 6.53 -17.84
C HIS A 128 14.27 6.33 -16.34
N ARG A 129 13.05 6.00 -15.90
CA ARG A 129 12.70 5.83 -14.50
C ARG A 129 12.30 4.41 -14.16
N CYS A 130 12.85 3.90 -13.06
CA CYS A 130 12.42 2.64 -12.49
C CYS A 130 11.00 2.75 -11.92
N ALA A 131 10.15 1.82 -12.34
CA ALA A 131 8.88 1.49 -11.70
C ALA A 131 9.12 0.86 -10.31
N PRO A 132 8.11 0.84 -9.42
CA PRO A 132 8.26 0.22 -8.10
C PRO A 132 8.72 -1.23 -8.20
N SER A 133 9.68 -1.60 -7.34
CA SER A 133 10.27 -2.94 -7.27
C SER A 133 9.50 -3.88 -6.34
N PHE A 134 8.71 -3.33 -5.42
CA PHE A 134 7.84 -4.12 -4.57
C PHE A 134 6.53 -3.41 -4.21
N VAL A 135 5.51 -4.18 -3.84
CA VAL A 135 4.28 -3.67 -3.23
C VAL A 135 3.85 -4.48 -2.01
N ILE A 136 3.20 -3.82 -1.07
CA ILE A 136 2.45 -4.41 0.04
C ILE A 136 0.97 -4.12 -0.23
N PRO A 137 0.28 -4.97 -1.03
CA PRO A 137 -1.04 -4.64 -1.58
C PRO A 137 -2.15 -4.77 -0.55
N GLY A 138 -1.82 -5.20 0.67
CA GLY A 138 -2.72 -5.38 1.79
C GLY A 138 -2.20 -6.45 2.76
N THR A 139 -2.99 -6.81 3.77
CA THR A 139 -4.36 -6.34 4.02
C THR A 139 -4.41 -5.15 4.96
N GLN A 140 -5.48 -4.36 4.86
CA GLN A 140 -5.77 -3.33 5.85
C GLN A 140 -5.89 -4.00 7.23
N LYS A 141 -5.17 -3.46 8.21
CA LYS A 141 -5.06 -3.99 9.58
C LYS A 141 -4.27 -5.31 9.72
N GLY A 142 -3.52 -5.71 8.70
CA GLY A 142 -2.55 -6.82 8.72
C GLY A 142 -1.10 -6.39 8.99
N ALA A 143 -0.88 -5.30 9.72
CA ALA A 143 0.44 -4.71 10.00
C ALA A 143 1.23 -4.17 8.77
N SER A 144 0.56 -3.87 7.66
CA SER A 144 1.19 -3.28 6.46
C SER A 144 1.89 -1.94 6.74
N THR A 145 1.35 -1.09 7.63
CA THR A 145 2.00 0.17 8.02
C THR A 145 3.33 -0.09 8.71
N PHE A 146 3.36 -0.99 9.69
CA PHE A 146 4.58 -1.36 10.39
C PHE A 146 5.62 -1.93 9.43
N LEU A 147 5.21 -2.88 8.58
CA LEU A 147 6.12 -3.52 7.63
C LEU A 147 6.70 -2.50 6.64
N PHE A 148 5.86 -1.65 6.05
CA PHE A 148 6.34 -0.62 5.13
C PHE A 148 7.24 0.41 5.84
N HIS A 149 6.88 0.84 7.06
CA HIS A 149 7.70 1.75 7.85
C HIS A 149 9.08 1.15 8.19
N ALA A 150 9.14 -0.13 8.52
CA ALA A 150 10.40 -0.84 8.72
C ALA A 150 11.23 -0.85 7.43
N LEU A 151 10.64 -1.21 6.28
CA LEU A 151 11.34 -1.18 4.99
C LEU A 151 11.84 0.22 4.62
N SER A 152 11.07 1.28 4.89
CA SER A 152 11.48 2.68 4.66
C SER A 152 12.61 3.17 5.59
N ARG A 153 13.02 2.39 6.61
CA ARG A 153 14.25 2.64 7.37
C ARG A 153 15.50 2.15 6.66
N HIS A 154 15.36 1.36 5.61
CA HIS A 154 16.46 0.83 4.84
C HIS A 154 17.07 1.92 3.94
N PRO A 155 18.40 2.16 3.95
CA PRO A 155 19.04 3.21 3.13
C PRO A 155 18.86 3.10 1.61
N GLN A 156 18.47 1.91 1.14
CA GLN A 156 18.20 1.63 -0.29
C GLN A 156 16.71 1.72 -0.65
N VAL A 157 15.81 2.03 0.27
CA VAL A 157 14.36 2.09 0.00
C VAL A 157 13.85 3.51 0.04
N VAL A 158 13.51 4.08 -1.12
CA VAL A 158 12.95 5.42 -1.25
C VAL A 158 11.42 5.36 -1.27
N PRO A 159 10.72 5.89 -0.25
CA PRO A 159 9.26 5.92 -0.20
C PRO A 159 8.62 6.65 -1.40
N PRO A 160 7.35 6.38 -1.71
CA PRO A 160 6.59 7.17 -2.66
C PRO A 160 6.49 8.64 -2.25
N LEU A 161 6.39 9.51 -3.25
CA LEU A 161 6.30 10.97 -3.13
C LEU A 161 4.94 11.44 -2.58
N ARG A 162 3.91 10.60 -2.62
CA ARG A 162 2.57 10.96 -2.15
C ARG A 162 1.94 9.74 -1.50
N GLY A 163 1.00 9.97 -0.59
CA GLY A 163 0.18 8.91 0.00
C GLY A 163 -0.13 9.13 1.47
N ALA A 164 -0.80 8.16 2.07
CA ALA A 164 -1.09 8.15 3.49
C ALA A 164 0.20 8.23 4.33
N HIS A 165 0.14 9.02 5.41
CA HIS A 165 1.25 9.27 6.32
C HIS A 165 2.51 9.87 5.66
N GLY A 166 2.44 10.29 4.38
CA GLY A 166 3.55 10.90 3.66
C GLY A 166 4.64 9.95 3.16
N TYR A 167 4.48 8.63 3.35
CA TYR A 167 5.49 7.64 2.97
C TYR A 167 4.92 6.33 2.43
N LYS A 168 3.61 6.12 2.39
CA LYS A 168 3.01 4.89 1.85
C LYS A 168 1.64 5.14 1.27
N GLU A 169 1.05 4.13 0.64
CA GLU A 169 -0.28 4.20 0.04
C GLU A 169 -0.39 5.30 -1.03
N ALA A 170 0.51 5.26 -2.02
CA ALA A 170 0.47 6.20 -3.14
C ALA A 170 -0.80 6.08 -3.97
N GLY A 171 -1.41 4.89 -4.00
CA GLY A 171 -2.68 4.63 -4.69
C GLY A 171 -2.56 4.78 -6.21
N ALA A 172 -1.34 4.68 -6.73
CA ALA A 172 -0.99 4.87 -8.13
C ALA A 172 -1.68 3.89 -9.08
N TYR A 173 -2.03 2.68 -8.59
CA TYR A 173 -2.71 1.64 -9.36
C TYR A 173 -4.17 1.42 -8.93
N VAL A 174 -4.75 2.28 -8.08
CA VAL A 174 -6.18 2.14 -7.73
C VAL A 174 -7.04 2.55 -8.91
N LEU A 175 -7.59 1.57 -9.62
CA LEU A 175 -8.46 1.78 -10.77
C LEU A 175 -9.90 2.04 -10.34
N ARG A 176 -10.44 3.21 -10.67
CA ARG A 176 -11.86 3.50 -10.47
C ARG A 176 -12.70 2.55 -11.34
N ASN A 177 -13.69 1.90 -10.74
CA ASN A 177 -14.61 0.95 -11.40
C ASN A 177 -13.92 -0.20 -12.15
N CYS A 178 -12.69 -0.57 -11.76
CA CYS A 178 -11.91 -1.57 -12.49
C CYS A 178 -11.65 -1.26 -13.96
N ARG A 179 -11.79 0.00 -14.40
CA ARG A 179 -11.54 0.36 -15.80
C ARG A 179 -10.14 0.91 -15.94
N ARG A 180 -9.39 0.37 -16.91
CA ARG A 180 -8.10 0.94 -17.33
C ARG A 180 -8.34 2.39 -17.75
N ASN A 181 -7.69 3.31 -17.05
CA ASN A 181 -7.72 4.73 -17.38
C ASN A 181 -6.29 5.17 -17.68
N ASN A 182 -6.00 5.40 -18.96
CA ASN A 182 -4.66 5.79 -19.39
C ASN A 182 -4.20 7.07 -18.67
N TYR A 183 -5.05 8.08 -18.48
CA TYR A 183 -4.67 9.28 -17.73
C TYR A 183 -4.24 8.98 -16.28
N GLN A 184 -4.94 8.07 -15.58
CA GLN A 184 -4.53 7.64 -14.23
C GLN A 184 -3.20 6.87 -14.26
N LEU A 185 -3.01 6.01 -15.27
CA LEU A 185 -1.77 5.25 -15.47
C LEU A 185 -0.61 6.12 -15.99
N GLY A 186 -0.86 7.28 -16.60
CA GLY A 186 0.20 8.26 -16.91
C GLY A 186 0.65 8.98 -15.64
N ASN A 187 -0.31 9.35 -14.80
CA ASN A 187 -0.06 10.12 -13.57
C ASN A 187 0.67 9.36 -12.46
N ARG A 188 0.84 8.04 -12.56
CA ARG A 188 1.58 7.24 -11.56
C ARG A 188 3.04 7.64 -11.44
N LEU A 189 3.66 8.13 -12.51
CA LEU A 189 5.04 8.65 -12.51
C LEU A 189 5.27 9.74 -11.46
N HIS A 190 4.24 10.54 -11.16
CA HIS A 190 4.32 11.62 -10.17
C HIS A 190 4.09 11.15 -8.73
N ARG A 191 3.86 9.85 -8.52
CA ARG A 191 3.67 9.25 -7.20
C ARG A 191 4.95 8.62 -6.66
N PHE A 192 5.93 8.35 -7.52
CA PHE A 192 7.16 7.65 -7.19
C PHE A 192 8.39 8.53 -7.43
N PRO A 193 9.48 8.33 -6.67
CA PRO A 193 10.74 9.06 -6.87
C PRO A 193 11.34 8.80 -8.26
N PHE A 194 12.19 9.72 -8.70
CA PHE A 194 13.06 9.48 -9.85
C PHE A 194 14.20 8.56 -9.41
N ILE A 195 14.31 7.37 -9.99
CA ILE A 195 15.38 6.39 -9.75
C ILE A 195 15.81 5.86 -11.11
N GLU A 196 17.12 5.83 -11.37
CA GLU A 196 17.72 5.26 -12.59
C GLU A 196 18.25 3.84 -12.32
N ALA A 197 18.54 3.09 -13.38
CA ALA A 197 18.92 1.69 -13.26
C ALA A 197 20.24 1.47 -12.50
N GLU A 198 21.15 2.44 -12.55
CA GLU A 198 22.45 2.44 -11.90
C GLU A 198 22.39 2.90 -10.44
N ASP A 199 21.28 3.51 -10.03
CA ASP A 199 21.14 3.99 -8.67
C ASP A 199 20.95 2.81 -7.69
N PRO A 200 21.55 2.86 -6.49
CA PRO A 200 21.45 1.79 -5.51
C PRO A 200 20.14 1.87 -4.69
N PHE A 201 19.06 2.29 -5.32
CA PHE A 201 17.77 2.52 -4.69
C PHE A 201 16.66 1.66 -5.32
N VAL A 202 15.67 1.34 -4.51
CA VAL A 202 14.37 0.84 -4.96
C VAL A 202 13.28 1.71 -4.38
N THR A 203 12.14 1.75 -5.05
CA THR A 203 10.90 2.27 -4.48
C THR A 203 9.84 1.17 -4.44
N GLY A 204 8.83 1.37 -3.61
CA GLY A 204 7.71 0.46 -3.49
C GLY A 204 6.45 1.18 -3.03
N ASP A 205 5.34 0.46 -2.93
CA ASP A 205 4.08 1.03 -2.47
C ASP A 205 3.36 0.14 -1.46
N GLY A 206 2.76 0.75 -0.45
CA GLY A 206 2.04 0.07 0.63
C GLY A 206 0.53 0.19 0.56
N THR A 207 -0.07 0.49 -0.60
CA THR A 207 -1.52 0.64 -0.78
C THR A 207 -2.26 -0.67 -0.51
N VAL A 208 -2.84 -0.77 0.69
CA VAL A 208 -3.59 -1.94 1.17
C VAL A 208 -4.86 -2.26 0.37
N HIS A 209 -5.29 -1.34 -0.48
CA HIS A 209 -6.46 -1.53 -1.34
C HIS A 209 -6.14 -2.21 -2.66
N TYR A 210 -4.85 -2.36 -3.04
CA TYR A 210 -4.50 -3.04 -4.28
C TYR A 210 -5.00 -4.48 -4.35
N MET A 211 -5.01 -5.20 -3.22
CA MET A 211 -5.52 -6.57 -3.21
C MET A 211 -7.05 -6.66 -3.39
N LEU A 212 -7.80 -5.57 -3.15
CA LEU A 212 -9.27 -5.55 -3.09
C LEU A 212 -9.92 -4.80 -4.26
N SER A 213 -9.31 -3.70 -4.70
CA SER A 213 -9.98 -2.70 -5.54
C SER A 213 -10.22 -3.19 -6.96
N CYS A 214 -9.31 -3.98 -7.53
CA CYS A 214 -9.53 -4.50 -8.86
C CYS A 214 -8.66 -5.72 -9.20
N GLN A 215 -9.23 -6.62 -9.99
CA GLN A 215 -8.55 -7.82 -10.51
C GLN A 215 -7.39 -7.48 -11.46
N ASP A 216 -7.37 -6.33 -12.13
CA ASP A 216 -6.31 -6.01 -13.10
C ASP A 216 -5.05 -5.38 -12.49
N ILE A 217 -5.07 -4.98 -11.22
CA ILE A 217 -3.94 -4.32 -10.56
C ILE A 217 -2.63 -5.14 -10.65
N PRO A 218 -2.63 -6.46 -10.38
CA PRO A 218 -1.44 -7.31 -10.57
C PRO A 218 -0.85 -7.22 -11.98
N ARG A 219 -1.70 -7.18 -13.01
CA ARG A 219 -1.27 -7.13 -14.41
C ARG A 219 -0.68 -5.78 -14.75
N GLU A 220 -1.24 -4.69 -14.22
CA GLU A 220 -0.68 -3.35 -14.39
C GLU A 220 0.68 -3.17 -13.73
N LEU A 221 0.86 -3.76 -12.55
CA LEU A 221 2.16 -3.78 -11.86
C LEU A 221 3.20 -4.58 -12.65
N VAL A 222 2.84 -5.77 -13.15
CA VAL A 222 3.74 -6.59 -13.98
C VAL A 222 4.10 -5.89 -15.29
N ARG A 223 3.16 -5.12 -15.87
CA ARG A 223 3.41 -4.36 -17.09
C ARG A 223 4.49 -3.30 -16.90
N ASP A 224 4.50 -2.63 -15.76
CA ASP A 224 5.51 -1.62 -15.41
C ASP A 224 6.81 -2.24 -14.90
N ASN A 225 6.72 -3.39 -14.22
CA ASN A 225 7.88 -4.09 -13.73
C ASN A 225 7.64 -5.61 -13.68
N PRO A 226 8.17 -6.38 -14.65
CA PRO A 226 7.99 -7.83 -14.67
C PRO A 226 8.70 -8.53 -13.51
N TYR A 227 9.65 -7.86 -12.85
CA TYR A 227 10.38 -8.39 -11.69
C TYR A 227 9.76 -8.01 -10.34
N ILE A 228 8.60 -7.33 -10.34
CA ILE A 228 8.02 -6.80 -9.11
C ILE A 228 7.75 -7.89 -8.08
N LYS A 229 8.08 -7.58 -6.83
CA LYS A 229 7.83 -8.44 -5.66
C LYS A 229 6.59 -7.99 -4.90
N VAL A 230 5.80 -8.95 -4.44
CA VAL A 230 4.55 -8.69 -3.74
C VAL A 230 4.63 -9.29 -2.35
N ILE A 231 4.36 -8.50 -1.33
CA ILE A 231 4.40 -8.94 0.07
C ILE A 231 3.02 -8.73 0.67
N PHE A 232 2.26 -9.80 0.84
CA PHE A 232 1.02 -9.74 1.60
C PHE A 232 1.33 -9.66 3.09
N ALA A 233 0.88 -8.59 3.74
CA ALA A 233 0.91 -8.41 5.17
C ALA A 233 -0.45 -8.83 5.75
N LEU A 234 -0.58 -10.09 6.15
CA LEU A 234 -1.82 -10.70 6.63
C LEU A 234 -1.86 -10.78 8.16
N ARG A 235 -3.02 -11.18 8.68
CA ARG A 235 -3.29 -11.39 10.11
C ARG A 235 -4.43 -12.38 10.23
N ASP A 236 -4.48 -13.10 11.35
CA ASP A 236 -5.66 -13.88 11.73
C ASP A 236 -6.95 -13.12 11.35
N PRO A 237 -7.84 -13.71 10.51
CA PRO A 237 -8.94 -12.97 9.90
C PRO A 237 -9.92 -12.42 10.94
N VAL A 238 -10.14 -13.12 12.06
CA VAL A 238 -11.00 -12.66 13.16
C VAL A 238 -10.40 -11.42 13.83
N SER A 239 -9.10 -11.47 14.14
CA SER A 239 -8.33 -10.40 14.74
C SER A 239 -8.18 -9.19 13.82
N ARG A 240 -8.00 -9.42 12.51
CA ARG A 240 -8.01 -8.38 11.47
C ARG A 240 -9.36 -7.68 11.43
N MET A 241 -10.44 -8.46 11.43
CA MET A 241 -11.80 -7.97 11.38
C MET A 241 -12.15 -7.12 12.60
N TRP A 242 -11.81 -7.59 13.80
CA TRP A 242 -11.96 -6.82 15.04
C TRP A 242 -11.14 -5.54 15.03
N SER A 243 -9.91 -5.59 14.52
CA SER A 243 -9.06 -4.40 14.41
C SER A 243 -9.60 -3.36 13.41
N ASP A 244 -10.26 -3.79 12.34
CA ASP A 244 -10.86 -2.90 11.35
C ASP A 244 -12.17 -2.29 11.86
N TYR A 245 -12.98 -3.09 12.57
CA TYR A 245 -14.16 -2.57 13.28
C TYR A 245 -13.79 -1.45 14.26
N ARG A 246 -12.76 -1.70 15.09
CA ARG A 246 -12.23 -0.69 16.03
C ARG A 246 -11.72 0.55 15.32
N PHE A 247 -11.12 0.39 14.14
CA PHE A 247 -10.64 1.52 13.35
C PHE A 247 -11.80 2.34 12.79
N GLY A 248 -12.88 1.68 12.35
CA GLY A 248 -14.12 2.29 11.89
C GLY A 248 -15.12 2.63 13.00
N SER A 249 -14.73 2.59 14.29
CA SER A 249 -15.69 2.60 15.40
C SER A 249 -16.61 3.82 15.41
N GLY A 250 -16.14 4.98 14.92
CA GLY A 250 -16.98 6.17 14.79
C GLY A 250 -18.16 5.97 13.84
N TRP A 251 -17.94 5.27 12.72
CA TRP A 251 -18.98 4.96 11.75
C TRP A 251 -19.96 3.91 12.29
N TYR A 252 -19.45 2.85 12.95
CA TYR A 252 -20.33 1.85 13.56
C TYR A 252 -21.20 2.41 14.68
N LYS A 253 -20.65 3.31 15.50
CA LYS A 253 -21.42 4.02 16.53
C LYS A 253 -22.50 4.90 15.92
N SER A 254 -22.22 5.64 14.84
CA SER A 254 -23.23 6.48 14.18
C SER A 254 -24.34 5.67 13.49
N LYS A 255 -24.15 4.37 13.30
CA LYS A 255 -25.16 3.42 12.81
C LYS A 255 -25.81 2.58 13.92
N ASN A 256 -25.46 2.83 15.18
CA ASN A 256 -25.86 2.01 16.33
C ASN A 256 -25.63 0.50 16.10
N LEU A 257 -24.47 0.17 15.53
CA LEU A 257 -24.17 -1.17 15.03
C LEU A 257 -23.00 -1.81 15.80
N GLY A 258 -23.33 -2.70 16.73
CA GLY A 258 -22.38 -3.51 17.50
C GLY A 258 -21.66 -4.55 16.63
N PHE A 259 -20.43 -4.94 17.01
CA PHE A 259 -19.65 -5.92 16.24
C PHE A 259 -20.42 -7.24 16.04
N ASN A 260 -21.07 -7.75 17.10
CA ASN A 260 -21.81 -9.00 17.03
C ASN A 260 -23.01 -8.91 16.07
N GLN A 261 -23.69 -7.76 15.99
CA GLN A 261 -24.76 -7.51 15.02
C GLN A 261 -24.22 -7.47 13.58
N VAL A 262 -23.02 -6.91 13.36
CA VAL A 262 -22.37 -6.99 12.04
C VAL A 262 -22.11 -8.44 11.67
N VAL A 263 -21.59 -9.25 12.60
CA VAL A 263 -21.33 -10.68 12.36
C VAL A 263 -22.62 -11.40 11.99
N ASP A 264 -23.64 -11.31 12.83
CA ASP A 264 -24.89 -12.05 12.63
C ASP A 264 -25.63 -11.60 11.35
N GLY A 265 -25.58 -10.31 11.03
CA GLY A 265 -26.25 -9.75 9.85
C GLY A 265 -25.46 -9.79 8.53
N THR A 266 -24.23 -10.33 8.52
CA THR A 266 -23.43 -10.44 7.29
C THR A 266 -22.89 -11.84 7.03
N LEU A 267 -22.57 -12.61 8.07
CA LEU A 267 -21.93 -13.93 7.94
C LEU A 267 -22.76 -14.92 7.11
N PRO A 268 -24.10 -15.07 7.31
CA PRO A 268 -24.90 -16.01 6.51
C PRO A 268 -24.89 -15.68 5.02
N ASP A 269 -24.84 -14.40 4.66
CA ASP A 269 -24.86 -13.94 3.28
C ASP A 269 -23.52 -14.19 2.59
N PHE A 270 -22.41 -13.96 3.30
CA PHE A 270 -21.08 -14.31 2.80
C PHE A 270 -20.91 -15.83 2.61
N ARG A 271 -21.48 -16.66 3.49
CA ARG A 271 -21.53 -18.11 3.29
C ARG A 271 -22.21 -18.49 1.97
N ARG A 272 -23.43 -18.00 1.75
CA ARG A 272 -24.18 -18.27 0.50
C ARG A 272 -23.45 -17.75 -0.75
N CYS A 273 -22.76 -16.62 -0.61
CA CYS A 273 -21.97 -16.04 -1.69
C CYS A 273 -20.75 -16.87 -2.06
N PHE A 274 -20.00 -17.39 -1.07
CA PHE A 274 -18.62 -17.83 -1.30
C PHE A 274 -18.31 -19.29 -0.92
N ASP A 275 -19.04 -19.93 -0.01
CA ASP A 275 -18.67 -21.26 0.50
C ASP A 275 -18.61 -22.30 -0.64
N ARG A 276 -19.49 -22.19 -1.66
CA ARG A 276 -19.50 -23.06 -2.85
C ARG A 276 -18.19 -23.05 -3.65
N PHE A 277 -17.36 -22.02 -3.49
CA PHE A 277 -16.12 -21.87 -4.23
C PHE A 277 -14.91 -22.54 -3.55
N LEU A 278 -15.07 -23.15 -2.38
CA LEU A 278 -13.97 -23.75 -1.63
C LEU A 278 -13.78 -25.25 -1.87
N ASN A 279 -14.60 -25.87 -2.73
CA ASN A 279 -14.62 -27.33 -2.90
C ASN A 279 -13.50 -27.87 -3.79
N SER A 280 -12.89 -27.02 -4.64
CA SER A 280 -11.79 -27.41 -5.53
C SER A 280 -11.02 -26.18 -6.01
N SER A 281 -9.80 -26.35 -6.52
CA SER A 281 -9.04 -25.25 -7.13
C SER A 281 -9.79 -24.58 -8.28
N GLN A 282 -10.48 -25.36 -9.14
CA GLN A 282 -11.32 -24.83 -10.22
C GLN A 282 -12.45 -23.94 -9.68
N SER A 283 -13.07 -24.35 -8.55
CA SER A 283 -14.10 -23.56 -7.89
C SER A 283 -13.53 -22.28 -7.29
N ILE A 284 -12.31 -22.32 -6.73
CA ILE A 284 -11.63 -21.12 -6.21
C ILE A 284 -11.39 -20.10 -7.33
N GLU A 285 -10.97 -20.54 -8.52
CA GLU A 285 -10.80 -19.67 -9.69
C GLU A 285 -12.11 -18.93 -10.06
N ALA A 286 -13.23 -19.65 -10.08
CA ALA A 286 -14.54 -19.02 -10.29
C ALA A 286 -14.88 -18.04 -9.14
N GLY A 287 -14.49 -18.38 -7.91
CA GLY A 287 -14.64 -17.54 -6.73
C GLY A 287 -13.83 -16.24 -6.79
N ILE A 288 -12.69 -16.21 -7.49
CA ILE A 288 -11.91 -14.98 -7.73
C ILE A 288 -12.74 -13.99 -8.54
N SER A 289 -13.34 -14.44 -9.64
CA SER A 289 -14.20 -13.58 -10.47
C SER A 289 -15.38 -13.06 -9.66
N GLN A 290 -16.06 -13.95 -8.91
CA GLN A 290 -17.12 -13.56 -7.98
C GLN A 290 -16.65 -12.48 -6.99
N PHE A 291 -15.46 -12.65 -6.42
CA PHE A 291 -14.91 -11.74 -5.41
C PHE A 291 -14.78 -10.30 -5.92
N TYR A 292 -14.27 -10.13 -7.14
CA TYR A 292 -14.02 -8.80 -7.72
C TYR A 292 -15.24 -8.20 -8.43
N THR A 293 -16.13 -9.01 -9.00
CA THR A 293 -17.22 -8.52 -9.85
C THR A 293 -18.57 -8.46 -9.16
N VAL A 294 -18.82 -9.34 -8.17
CA VAL A 294 -20.12 -9.45 -7.53
C VAL A 294 -20.12 -8.79 -6.15
N ARG A 295 -21.12 -7.95 -5.92
CA ARG A 295 -21.43 -7.41 -4.60
C ARG A 295 -22.32 -8.40 -3.86
N CYS A 296 -21.84 -8.95 -2.75
CA CYS A 296 -22.69 -9.70 -1.83
C CYS A 296 -23.64 -8.75 -1.12
N VAL A 297 -24.94 -9.00 -1.29
CA VAL A 297 -25.99 -8.27 -0.60
C VAL A 297 -26.13 -8.87 0.80
N THR A 298 -25.94 -8.04 1.81
CA THR A 298 -26.01 -8.43 3.21
C THR A 298 -27.20 -7.79 3.92
N GLN A 299 -27.75 -8.46 4.94
CA GLN A 299 -28.86 -7.90 5.72
C GLN A 299 -28.48 -6.60 6.44
N VAL A 300 -27.23 -6.52 6.90
CA VAL A 300 -26.66 -5.32 7.50
C VAL A 300 -25.72 -4.65 6.49
N GLN A 301 -25.90 -3.35 6.27
CA GLN A 301 -24.96 -2.58 5.46
C GLN A 301 -23.67 -2.38 6.24
N ASP A 302 -22.59 -3.06 5.83
CA ASP A 302 -21.23 -2.87 6.35
C ASP A 302 -20.33 -2.20 5.31
N SER A 303 -20.22 -0.86 5.38
CA SER A 303 -19.40 -0.08 4.44
C SER A 303 -17.89 -0.37 4.56
N HIS A 304 -17.43 -0.91 5.68
CA HIS A 304 -16.03 -1.30 5.86
C HIS A 304 -15.72 -2.69 5.31
N ASN A 305 -16.72 -3.48 4.88
CA ASN A 305 -16.54 -4.79 4.24
C ASN A 305 -15.66 -5.75 5.07
N LEU A 306 -15.93 -5.85 6.36
CA LEU A 306 -15.14 -6.55 7.37
C LEU A 306 -14.82 -8.00 7.00
N ILE A 307 -15.83 -8.76 6.58
CA ILE A 307 -15.68 -10.16 6.18
C ILE A 307 -14.95 -10.25 4.83
N LYS A 308 -15.42 -9.52 3.80
CA LYS A 308 -14.85 -9.57 2.44
C LYS A 308 -13.33 -9.34 2.45
N LYS A 309 -12.85 -8.36 3.22
CA LYS A 309 -11.41 -8.06 3.35
C LYS A 309 -10.57 -9.17 3.99
N SER A 310 -11.23 -10.12 4.65
CA SER A 310 -10.61 -11.23 5.39
C SER A 310 -10.70 -12.56 4.62
N LEU A 311 -11.35 -12.59 3.44
CA LEU A 311 -11.39 -13.75 2.54
C LEU A 311 -10.11 -13.84 1.69
N TYR A 312 -8.98 -14.08 2.34
CA TYR A 312 -7.65 -13.92 1.73
C TYR A 312 -7.39 -14.85 0.54
N ILE A 313 -7.95 -16.06 0.55
CA ILE A 313 -7.74 -17.07 -0.51
C ILE A 313 -7.98 -16.50 -1.91
N PHE A 314 -9.11 -15.82 -2.15
CA PHE A 314 -9.43 -15.29 -3.48
C PHE A 314 -8.45 -14.19 -3.93
N GLN A 315 -7.97 -13.39 -2.99
CA GLN A 315 -7.05 -12.30 -3.31
C GLN A 315 -5.65 -12.84 -3.55
N VAL A 316 -5.14 -13.69 -2.66
CA VAL A 316 -3.78 -14.25 -2.76
C VAL A 316 -3.67 -15.17 -3.97
N LYS A 317 -4.65 -16.07 -4.19
CA LYS A 317 -4.68 -16.96 -5.38
C LYS A 317 -4.66 -16.16 -6.68
N HIS A 318 -5.47 -15.10 -6.77
CA HIS A 318 -5.49 -14.25 -7.97
C HIS A 318 -4.12 -13.65 -8.28
N TRP A 319 -3.43 -13.13 -7.25
CA TRP A 319 -2.09 -12.59 -7.43
C TRP A 319 -1.07 -13.68 -7.75
N LEU A 320 -1.18 -14.88 -7.17
CA LEU A 320 -0.36 -16.05 -7.50
C LEU A 320 -0.54 -16.47 -8.95
N ASN A 321 -1.76 -16.45 -9.49
CA ASN A 321 -2.02 -16.79 -10.89
C ASN A 321 -1.40 -15.81 -11.88
N VAL A 322 -1.30 -14.53 -11.50
CA VAL A 322 -0.70 -13.50 -12.36
C VAL A 322 0.83 -13.43 -12.22
N LEU A 323 1.36 -13.52 -11.00
CA LEU A 323 2.79 -13.32 -10.72
C LEU A 323 3.58 -14.63 -10.52
N GLY A 324 2.93 -15.70 -10.11
CA GLY A 324 3.59 -16.92 -9.66
C GLY A 324 4.19 -16.82 -8.25
N HIS A 325 4.45 -17.97 -7.62
CA HIS A 325 4.87 -18.06 -6.22
C HIS A 325 6.21 -17.35 -5.94
N HIS A 326 7.18 -17.37 -6.86
CA HIS A 326 8.50 -16.78 -6.67
C HIS A 326 8.50 -15.23 -6.58
N ARG A 327 7.39 -14.58 -6.96
CA ARG A 327 7.17 -13.13 -6.85
C ARG A 327 6.26 -12.74 -5.70
N ILE A 328 5.75 -13.69 -4.91
CA ILE A 328 4.85 -13.42 -3.78
C ILE A 328 5.42 -13.97 -2.47
N ARG A 329 5.34 -13.16 -1.41
CA ARG A 329 5.64 -13.56 -0.04
C ARG A 329 4.46 -13.21 0.86
N VAL A 330 4.13 -14.10 1.79
CA VAL A 330 3.14 -13.85 2.84
C VAL A 330 3.85 -13.66 4.18
N VAL A 331 3.63 -12.52 4.80
CA VAL A 331 4.08 -12.16 6.15
C VAL A 331 2.86 -11.97 7.02
N THR A 332 2.84 -12.55 8.22
CA THR A 332 1.72 -12.39 9.15
C THR A 332 2.07 -11.43 10.29
N THR A 333 1.04 -10.84 10.88
CA THR A 333 1.18 -10.03 12.11
C THR A 333 1.71 -10.88 13.26
N GLU A 334 1.34 -12.16 13.29
CA GLU A 334 1.80 -13.15 14.27
C GLU A 334 3.31 -13.40 14.14
N ASP A 335 3.80 -13.65 12.91
CA ASP A 335 5.23 -13.83 12.62
C ASP A 335 6.04 -12.58 13.02
N LEU A 336 5.54 -11.39 12.69
CA LEU A 336 6.19 -10.12 13.03
C LEU A 336 6.25 -9.85 14.53
N LYS A 337 5.31 -10.39 15.32
CA LYS A 337 5.34 -10.28 16.79
C LYS A 337 6.32 -11.24 17.42
N LEU A 338 6.38 -12.48 16.92
CA LEU A 338 7.20 -13.54 17.48
C LEU A 338 8.67 -13.42 17.05
N ASN A 339 8.90 -13.20 15.75
CA ASN A 339 10.22 -13.34 15.11
C ASN A 339 10.56 -12.13 14.22
N GLN A 340 10.25 -10.91 14.69
CA GLN A 340 10.37 -9.66 13.92
C GLN A 340 11.68 -9.55 13.10
N LYS A 341 12.83 -9.77 13.74
CA LYS A 341 14.15 -9.63 13.11
C LYS A 341 14.33 -10.58 11.92
N GLU A 342 13.91 -11.83 12.09
CA GLU A 342 14.06 -12.88 11.10
C GLU A 342 13.10 -12.67 9.92
N VAL A 343 11.86 -12.28 10.22
CA VAL A 343 10.86 -11.95 9.18
C VAL A 343 11.36 -10.79 8.33
N LEU A 344 11.86 -9.71 8.95
CA LEU A 344 12.37 -8.57 8.20
C LEU A 344 13.62 -8.93 7.38
N ARG A 345 14.53 -9.76 7.91
CA ARG A 345 15.68 -10.29 7.16
C ARG A 345 15.22 -11.04 5.91
N SER A 346 14.27 -11.97 6.07
CA SER A 346 13.71 -12.75 4.94
C SER A 346 13.00 -11.86 3.92
N VAL A 347 12.32 -10.80 4.35
CA VAL A 347 11.70 -9.82 3.44
C VAL A 347 12.75 -9.03 2.66
N LEU A 348 13.84 -8.58 3.30
CA LEU A 348 14.94 -7.90 2.59
C LEU A 348 15.53 -8.80 1.51
N GLU A 349 15.85 -10.06 1.85
CA GLU A 349 16.36 -11.06 0.91
C GLU A 349 15.40 -11.31 -0.26
N PHE A 350 14.10 -11.42 0.03
CA PHE A 350 13.08 -11.63 -0.99
C PHE A 350 12.95 -10.47 -1.98
N ILE A 351 13.09 -9.22 -1.52
CA ILE A 351 13.09 -8.02 -2.38
C ILE A 351 14.44 -7.86 -3.10
N GLY A 352 15.51 -8.47 -2.57
CA GLY A 352 16.89 -8.29 -3.06
C GLY A 352 17.59 -7.07 -2.46
N LEU A 353 17.18 -6.62 -1.28
CA LEU A 353 17.85 -5.55 -0.55
C LEU A 353 19.05 -6.09 0.24
N CYS A 354 20.03 -5.23 0.49
CA CYS A 354 21.19 -5.63 1.27
C CYS A 354 20.83 -5.94 2.73
N PRO A 355 21.62 -6.80 3.40
CA PRO A 355 21.41 -7.07 4.81
C PRO A 355 21.46 -5.79 5.64
N PHE A 356 20.43 -5.56 6.45
CA PHE A 356 20.32 -4.37 7.27
C PHE A 356 19.82 -4.71 8.67
N LYS A 357 20.52 -4.19 9.66
CA LYS A 357 20.16 -4.35 11.06
C LYS A 357 19.20 -3.22 11.44
N PHE A 358 17.92 -3.55 11.50
CA PHE A 358 16.93 -2.65 12.08
C PHE A 358 17.26 -2.40 13.56
N GLY A 359 17.28 -1.14 13.96
CA GLY A 359 17.32 -0.75 15.38
C GLY A 359 16.01 -1.10 16.09
N ASN A 360 15.74 -0.48 17.24
CA ASN A 360 14.46 -0.70 17.92
C ASN A 360 13.29 -0.22 17.04
N LEU A 361 12.43 -1.15 16.65
CA LEU A 361 11.18 -0.88 15.93
C LEU A 361 10.05 -1.00 16.95
N GLY A 362 9.53 0.16 17.37
CA GLY A 362 8.37 0.24 18.24
C GLY A 362 7.09 -0.25 17.56
N LYS A 363 5.95 -0.09 18.24
CA LYS A 363 4.64 -0.37 17.63
C LYS A 363 4.22 0.82 16.76
N ASP A 364 3.79 0.55 15.53
CA ASP A 364 3.28 1.58 14.61
C ASP A 364 1.79 1.42 14.33
N ASN A 365 1.08 2.56 14.27
CA ASN A 365 -0.32 2.66 13.84
C ASN A 365 -1.29 1.69 14.56
N VAL A 366 -1.09 1.51 15.87
CA VAL A 366 -1.94 0.67 16.71
C VAL A 366 -3.26 1.38 16.96
N THR A 367 -4.37 0.75 16.60
CA THR A 367 -5.70 1.29 16.90
C THR A 367 -5.96 1.20 18.41
N PRO A 368 -6.35 2.31 19.07
CA PRO A 368 -6.68 2.31 20.51
C PRO A 368 -7.79 1.31 20.85
N PHE A 369 -7.83 0.83 22.11
CA PHE A 369 -8.84 -0.13 22.60
C PHE A 369 -10.11 0.56 23.12
N ARG A 370 -10.54 1.66 22.49
CA ARG A 370 -11.66 2.47 23.00
C ARG A 370 -12.97 2.10 22.30
N VAL A 371 -13.49 0.91 22.61
CA VAL A 371 -14.83 0.46 22.19
C VAL A 371 -15.66 0.12 23.42
N ALA A 372 -16.88 0.67 23.48
CA ALA A 372 -17.83 0.46 24.56
C ALA A 372 -18.23 -1.03 24.65
N GLY A 373 -18.64 -1.49 25.84
CA GLY A 373 -18.81 -2.91 26.15
C GLY A 373 -19.74 -3.63 25.19
N GLU A 374 -20.88 -3.02 24.89
CA GLU A 374 -21.92 -3.46 23.96
C GLU A 374 -21.45 -3.57 22.50
N HIS A 375 -20.36 -2.86 22.15
CA HIS A 375 -19.73 -2.92 20.84
C HIS A 375 -18.55 -3.91 20.78
N ARG A 376 -18.21 -4.59 21.88
CA ARG A 376 -17.15 -5.60 21.90
C ARG A 376 -17.62 -6.91 21.29
N ILE A 377 -16.71 -7.57 20.59
CA ILE A 377 -16.88 -8.97 20.20
C ILE A 377 -17.11 -9.83 21.45
N ASN A 378 -18.04 -10.78 21.36
CA ASN A 378 -18.28 -11.80 22.37
C ASN A 378 -17.76 -13.17 21.93
N ARG A 379 -17.71 -14.13 22.86
CA ARG A 379 -17.20 -15.49 22.60
C ARG A 379 -17.97 -16.19 21.48
N ALA A 380 -19.29 -16.08 21.46
CA ALA A 380 -20.13 -16.71 20.44
C ALA A 380 -19.82 -16.19 19.02
N SER A 381 -19.69 -14.87 18.84
CA SER A 381 -19.32 -14.28 17.56
C SER A 381 -17.88 -14.62 17.17
N PHE A 382 -16.95 -14.69 18.13
CA PHE A 382 -15.58 -15.17 17.89
C PHE A 382 -15.58 -16.61 17.36
N GLU A 383 -16.27 -17.53 18.02
CA GLU A 383 -16.37 -18.94 17.63
C GLU A 383 -17.06 -19.11 16.26
N LYS A 384 -18.15 -18.35 16.00
CA LYS A 384 -18.81 -18.31 14.68
C LYS A 384 -17.85 -17.88 13.57
N LEU A 385 -17.03 -16.86 13.81
CA LEU A 385 -16.07 -16.36 12.84
C LEU A 385 -14.91 -17.33 12.63
N GLN A 386 -14.39 -17.95 13.70
CA GLN A 386 -13.36 -18.99 13.59
C GLN A 386 -13.87 -20.17 12.74
N ALA A 387 -15.09 -20.64 13.01
CA ALA A 387 -15.71 -21.71 12.23
C ALA A 387 -15.95 -21.30 10.76
N PHE A 388 -16.31 -20.04 10.51
CA PHE A 388 -16.51 -19.52 9.16
C PHE A 388 -15.21 -19.42 8.36
N PHE A 389 -14.14 -18.87 8.93
CA PHE A 389 -12.89 -18.66 8.20
C PHE A 389 -12.06 -19.93 8.04
N ARG A 390 -12.23 -20.95 8.89
CA ARG A 390 -11.47 -22.20 8.83
C ARG A 390 -11.30 -22.81 7.42
N PRO A 391 -12.37 -23.04 6.62
CA PRO A 391 -12.18 -23.59 5.28
C PRO A 391 -11.45 -22.63 4.33
N TYR A 392 -11.65 -21.32 4.46
CA TYR A 392 -10.92 -20.31 3.67
C TYR A 392 -9.43 -20.24 4.03
N ASN A 393 -9.12 -20.38 5.32
CA ASN A 393 -7.76 -20.43 5.85
C ASN A 393 -7.03 -21.67 5.33
N ARG A 394 -7.64 -22.85 5.43
CA ARG A 394 -7.05 -24.10 4.91
C ARG A 394 -6.73 -24.00 3.42
N ALA A 395 -7.67 -23.52 2.61
CA ALA A 395 -7.42 -23.28 1.19
C ALA A 395 -6.27 -22.28 0.96
N LEU A 396 -6.17 -21.21 1.79
CA LEU A 396 -5.03 -20.30 1.73
C LEU A 396 -3.71 -21.00 2.07
N TYR A 397 -3.70 -21.87 3.08
CA TYR A 397 -2.49 -22.54 3.58
C TYR A 397 -1.88 -23.45 2.51
N GLU A 398 -2.74 -24.15 1.76
CA GLU A 398 -2.35 -24.94 0.59
C GLU A 398 -1.66 -24.06 -0.47
N GLU A 399 -2.24 -22.90 -0.79
CA GLU A 399 -1.68 -21.98 -1.80
C GLU A 399 -0.38 -21.30 -1.36
N VAL A 400 -0.22 -20.99 -0.07
CA VAL A 400 1.01 -20.37 0.44
C VAL A 400 2.07 -21.41 0.83
N GLY A 401 1.73 -22.70 0.83
CA GLY A 401 2.62 -23.81 1.15
C GLY A 401 3.00 -23.90 2.64
N ARG A 402 2.22 -23.29 3.53
CA ARG A 402 2.42 -23.39 4.99
C ARG A 402 1.14 -23.12 5.78
N ASP A 403 1.02 -23.80 6.92
CA ASP A 403 0.01 -23.50 7.92
C ASP A 403 0.36 -22.19 8.66
N LEU A 404 -0.60 -21.27 8.79
CA LEU A 404 -0.43 -19.99 9.50
C LEU A 404 -0.96 -20.03 10.95
N GLY A 405 -1.53 -21.16 11.38
CA GLY A 405 -1.91 -21.47 12.75
C GLY A 405 -3.08 -20.67 13.31
N TRP A 406 -3.91 -20.06 12.45
CA TRP A 406 -4.94 -19.12 12.93
C TRP A 406 -6.08 -19.82 13.68
N GLU A 407 -6.33 -21.10 13.40
CA GLU A 407 -7.28 -21.96 14.12
C GLU A 407 -6.87 -22.22 15.57
N MET A 408 -5.59 -22.02 15.91
CA MET A 408 -5.08 -22.20 17.27
C MET A 408 -5.34 -20.98 18.17
N THR A 409 -5.82 -19.86 17.60
CA THR A 409 -6.14 -18.66 18.37
C THR A 409 -7.31 -18.95 19.31
N LYS A 410 -7.04 -18.90 20.62
CA LYS A 410 -8.04 -19.12 21.67
C LYS A 410 -8.69 -17.81 22.10
N TRP A 411 -9.97 -17.86 22.48
CA TRP A 411 -10.73 -16.71 22.97
C TRP A 411 -10.00 -16.00 24.13
N GLU A 412 -9.43 -16.77 25.05
CA GLU A 412 -8.74 -16.27 26.24
C GLU A 412 -7.50 -15.43 25.89
N SER A 413 -6.86 -15.71 24.75
CA SER A 413 -5.67 -14.99 24.26
C SER A 413 -5.99 -13.86 23.27
N PHE A 414 -7.27 -13.70 22.90
CA PHE A 414 -7.68 -12.80 21.83
C PHE A 414 -7.74 -11.31 22.27
N HIS A 415 -7.94 -11.06 23.56
CA HIS A 415 -8.23 -9.72 24.10
C HIS A 415 -7.02 -8.78 24.15
#